data_AF-A0A7Y2IQA5-F1
#
_entry.id   AF-A0A7Y2IQA5-F1
#
_cell.length_a   1.000
_cell.length_b   1.000
_cell.length_c   1.000
_cell.angle_alpha   90.00
_cell.angle_beta   90.00
_cell.angle_gamma   90.00
#
_symmetry.space_group_name_H-M   'P 1'
#
loop_
_entity.id
_entity.type
_entity.pdbx_description
1 polymer ?
#
loop_
_entity_poly.entity_id
_entity_poly.type
_entity_poly.pdbx_seq_one_letter_code
_entity_poly.pdbx_strand_id
1 'polypeptide(L)'
;PIDHVVAAGPVPMMSAVAEETRPHGINTVASLNPIMIDGTGMCGGCRVSVGEQTRFACVDGPEFDAHLVDFELLARRNNSYRVFERERNEESDEGCQVGLAVLR
;
A
#
# COMPACT_ATOMS: atom_id res chain seq x y z
N PRO A 1 -12.41 -6.60 25.86
CA PRO A 1 -12.66 -5.57 24.82
C PRO A 1 -11.44 -5.47 23.92
N ILE A 2 -11.60 -5.12 22.64
CA ILE A 2 -10.47 -4.83 21.75
C ILE A 2 -10.31 -3.31 21.70
N ASP A 3 -9.14 -2.82 22.11
CA ASP A 3 -8.88 -1.38 22.23
C ASP A 3 -8.21 -0.81 20.97
N HIS A 4 -7.53 -1.66 20.19
CA HIS A 4 -6.77 -1.24 19.02
C HIS A 4 -6.59 -2.36 18.00
N VAL A 5 -6.56 -2.02 16.71
CA VAL A 5 -6.26 -2.93 15.60
C VAL A 5 -5.19 -2.32 14.71
N VAL A 6 -4.22 -3.14 14.30
CA VAL A 6 -3.20 -2.75 13.32
C VAL A 6 -3.30 -3.69 12.12
N ALA A 7 -3.42 -3.12 10.92
CA ALA A 7 -3.48 -3.85 9.66
C ALA A 7 -2.24 -3.57 8.80
N ALA A 8 -1.55 -4.64 8.39
CA ALA A 8 -0.43 -4.56 7.46
C ALA A 8 -0.55 -5.70 6.44
N GLY A 9 -0.79 -5.37 5.17
CA GLY A 9 -0.96 -6.38 4.13
C GLY A 9 -1.41 -5.75 2.81
N PRO A 10 -2.05 -6.53 1.91
CA PRO A 10 -2.58 -5.99 0.67
C PRO A 10 -3.59 -4.86 0.91
N VAL A 11 -3.61 -3.86 0.02
CA VAL A 11 -4.53 -2.71 0.12
C VAL A 11 -6.01 -3.15 0.31
N PRO A 12 -6.54 -4.15 -0.40
CA PRO A 12 -7.92 -4.62 -0.18
C PRO A 12 -8.13 -5.22 1.22
N MET A 13 -7.12 -5.90 1.77
CA MET A 13 -7.18 -6.47 3.12
C MET A 13 -7.21 -5.36 4.17
N MET A 14 -6.35 -4.35 4.04
CA MET A 14 -6.31 -3.21 4.98
C MET A 14 -7.62 -2.42 4.94
N SER A 15 -8.19 -2.22 3.75
CA SER A 15 -9.50 -1.59 3.58
C SER A 15 -10.63 -2.40 4.23
N ALA A 16 -10.62 -3.73 4.07
CA ALA A 16 -11.62 -4.60 4.70
C ALA A 16 -11.53 -4.54 6.24
N VAL A 17 -10.32 -4.51 6.81
CA VAL A 17 -10.11 -4.37 8.26
C VAL A 17 -10.60 -3.00 8.75
N ALA A 18 -10.34 -1.93 7.99
CA ALA A 18 -10.82 -0.59 8.32
C ALA A 18 -12.36 -0.54 8.40
N GLU A 19 -13.05 -1.14 7.43
CA GLU A 19 -14.52 -1.15 7.40
C GLU A 19 -15.13 -2.09 8.44
N GLU A 20 -14.51 -3.24 8.73
CA GLU A 20 -14.99 -4.16 9.77
C GLU A 20 -14.93 -3.52 11.16
N THR A 21 -13.89 -2.73 11.43
CA THR A 21 -13.65 -2.11 12.75
C THR A 21 -14.43 -0.82 12.97
N ARG A 22 -14.86 -0.13 11.90
CA ARG A 22 -15.53 1.17 11.95
C ARG A 22 -16.84 1.17 12.77
N PRO A 23 -17.77 0.20 12.63
CA PRO A 23 -19.00 0.16 13.42
C PRO A 23 -18.77 -0.08 14.91
N HIS A 24 -17.63 -0.69 15.25
CA HIS A 24 -17.25 -0.96 16.64
C HIS A 24 -16.52 0.22 17.30
N GLY A 25 -16.21 1.28 16.55
CA GLY A 25 -15.46 2.43 17.06
C GLY A 25 -14.05 2.07 17.54
N ILE A 26 -13.48 0.97 17.01
CA ILE A 26 -12.14 0.51 17.41
C ILE A 26 -11.10 1.35 16.66
N ASN A 27 -10.20 1.98 17.41
CA ASN A 27 -9.08 2.71 16.82
C ASN A 27 -8.24 1.76 15.95
N THR A 28 -8.19 2.02 14.64
CA THR A 28 -7.61 1.12 13.66
C THR A 28 -6.57 1.83 12.82
N VAL A 29 -5.36 1.29 12.81
CA VAL A 29 -4.22 1.84 12.07
C VAL A 29 -3.87 0.90 10.91
N ALA A 30 -3.58 1.47 9.74
CA ALA A 30 -3.09 0.74 8.59
C ALA A 30 -1.66 1.17 8.26
N SER A 31 -0.75 0.21 8.14
CA SER A 31 0.61 0.45 7.64
C SER A 31 0.58 0.42 6.11
N LEU A 32 0.47 1.59 5.49
CA LEU A 32 0.28 1.71 4.05
C LEU A 32 1.53 1.31 3.27
N ASN A 33 1.31 0.77 2.07
CA ASN A 33 2.35 0.32 1.15
C ASN A 33 2.29 1.03 -0.22
N PRO A 34 2.36 2.38 -0.27
CA PRO A 34 2.45 3.09 -1.55
C PRO A 34 3.81 2.85 -2.22
N ILE A 35 3.88 3.13 -3.52
CA ILE A 35 5.15 3.19 -4.25
C ILE A 35 6.09 4.20 -3.57
N MET A 36 7.35 3.81 -3.35
CA MET A 36 8.40 4.67 -2.79
C MET A 36 9.58 4.77 -3.76
N ILE A 37 10.23 5.93 -3.78
CA ILE A 37 11.46 6.17 -4.58
C ILE A 37 12.59 6.58 -3.65
N ASP A 38 12.53 7.79 -3.09
CA ASP A 38 13.60 8.34 -2.24
C ASP A 38 13.48 7.90 -0.78
N GLY A 39 12.26 7.85 -0.24
CA GLY A 39 12.01 7.48 1.16
C GLY A 39 12.36 8.57 2.18
N THR A 40 12.62 9.81 1.74
CA THR A 40 13.08 10.92 2.59
C THR A 40 12.19 12.17 2.50
N GLY A 41 11.06 12.07 1.80
CA GLY A 41 10.07 13.15 1.66
C GLY A 41 10.34 14.13 0.51
N MET A 42 11.27 13.84 -0.38
CA MET A 42 11.66 14.76 -1.46
C MET A 42 10.88 14.56 -2.76
N CYS A 43 10.42 13.33 -3.07
CA CYS A 43 9.81 13.05 -4.39
C CYS A 43 8.27 13.04 -4.43
N GLY A 44 7.59 12.83 -3.30
CA GLY A 44 6.12 12.70 -3.26
C GLY A 44 5.55 11.45 -3.97
N GLY A 45 6.40 10.48 -4.32
CA GLY A 45 5.99 9.18 -4.88
C GLY A 45 5.12 8.38 -3.92
N CYS A 46 5.42 8.46 -2.63
CA CYS A 46 4.68 7.78 -1.56
C CYS A 46 3.46 8.56 -1.05
N ARG A 47 3.00 9.59 -1.77
CA ARG A 47 1.88 10.41 -1.30
C ARG A 47 0.59 9.58 -1.18
N VAL A 48 -0.16 9.85 -0.11
CA VAL A 48 -1.44 9.25 0.24
C VAL A 48 -2.42 10.35 0.65
N SER A 49 -3.72 10.10 0.48
CA SER A 49 -4.78 10.99 0.99
C SER A 49 -5.31 10.41 2.29
N VAL A 50 -5.24 11.20 3.37
CA VAL A 50 -5.72 10.82 4.70
C VAL A 50 -6.60 11.97 5.20
N GLY A 51 -7.90 11.72 5.29
CA GLY A 51 -8.90 12.77 5.45
C GLY A 51 -8.84 13.78 4.30
N GLU A 52 -8.79 15.07 4.61
CA GLU A 52 -8.71 16.16 3.62
C GLU A 52 -7.27 16.56 3.27
N GLN A 53 -6.27 15.79 3.71
CA GLN A 53 -4.86 16.15 3.60
C GLN A 53 -4.08 15.14 2.75
N THR A 54 -3.18 15.67 1.92
CA THR A 54 -2.14 14.85 1.30
C THR A 54 -0.97 14.70 2.27
N ARG A 55 -0.53 13.46 2.51
CA ARG A 55 0.57 13.09 3.39
C ARG A 55 1.61 12.23 2.66
N PHE A 56 2.85 12.20 3.13
CA PHE A 56 3.92 11.39 2.54
C PHE A 56 4.22 10.19 3.45
N ALA A 57 3.88 8.97 3.01
CA ALA A 57 4.00 7.79 3.87
C ALA A 57 5.42 7.53 4.39
N CYS A 58 6.48 7.94 3.68
CA CYS A 58 7.86 7.76 4.14
C CYS A 58 8.31 8.72 5.25
N VAL A 59 7.58 9.82 5.51
CA VAL A 59 7.93 10.83 6.52
C VAL A 59 6.81 11.03 7.54
N ASP A 60 5.57 11.14 7.06
CA ASP A 60 4.39 11.32 7.91
C ASP A 60 3.81 9.99 8.42
N GLY A 61 4.22 8.86 7.84
CA GLY A 61 3.66 7.52 8.10
C GLY A 61 4.73 6.48 8.47
N PRO A 62 4.63 5.23 7.97
CA PRO A 62 3.65 4.69 7.00
C PRO A 62 2.29 4.33 7.64
N GLU A 63 2.20 4.44 8.95
CA GLU A 63 1.03 4.13 9.77
C GLU A 63 0.07 5.32 9.81
N PHE A 64 -1.16 5.11 9.35
CA PHE A 64 -2.20 6.14 9.37
C PHE A 64 -3.50 5.57 9.94
N ASP A 65 -4.37 6.46 10.42
CA ASP A 65 -5.74 6.11 10.79
C ASP A 65 -6.45 5.51 9.57
N ALA A 66 -6.72 4.21 9.64
CA ALA A 66 -7.28 3.45 8.55
C ALA A 66 -8.68 3.95 8.17
N HIS A 67 -9.41 4.55 9.11
CA HIS A 67 -10.76 5.06 8.87
C HIS A 67 -10.78 6.34 8.03
N LEU A 68 -9.62 7.00 7.86
CA LEU A 68 -9.45 8.24 7.11
C LEU A 68 -8.68 8.05 5.78
N VAL A 69 -8.16 6.86 5.51
CA VAL A 69 -7.36 6.59 4.30
C VAL A 69 -8.26 6.44 3.07
N ASP A 70 -7.90 7.12 1.97
CA ASP A 70 -8.46 6.84 0.65
C ASP A 70 -7.79 5.60 0.02
N PHE A 71 -8.33 4.42 0.32
CA PHE A 71 -7.81 3.14 -0.18
C PHE A 71 -7.99 2.98 -1.70
N GLU A 72 -8.99 3.61 -2.31
CA GLU A 72 -9.22 3.54 -3.74
C GLU A 72 -8.13 4.30 -4.50
N LEU A 73 -7.83 5.52 -4.06
CA LEU A 73 -6.72 6.30 -4.61
C LEU A 73 -5.39 5.56 -4.42
N LEU A 74 -5.12 5.01 -3.23
CA LEU A 74 -3.91 4.22 -2.98
C LEU A 74 -3.80 3.03 -3.94
N ALA A 75 -4.88 2.27 -4.11
CA ALA A 75 -4.90 1.13 -5.03
C ALA A 75 -4.63 1.56 -6.48
N ARG A 76 -5.28 2.62 -6.97
CA ARG A 76 -5.03 3.16 -8.32
C ARG A 76 -3.57 3.57 -8.50
N ARG A 77 -2.98 4.25 -7.50
CA ARG A 77 -1.57 4.65 -7.54
C ARG A 77 -0.64 3.45 -7.59
N ASN A 78 -0.86 2.42 -6.80
CA ASN A 78 -0.05 1.20 -6.80
C ASN A 78 -0.14 0.41 -8.11
N ASN A 79 -1.18 0.60 -8.93
CA ASN A 79 -1.29 -0.04 -10.23
C ASN A 79 -0.58 0.75 -11.37
N SER A 80 0.00 1.93 -11.10
CA SER A 80 0.50 2.84 -12.14
C SER A 80 1.61 2.24 -13.02
N TYR A 81 2.42 1.33 -12.48
CA TYR A 81 3.57 0.75 -13.18
C TYR A 81 3.37 -0.72 -13.58
N ARG A 82 2.17 -1.29 -13.46
CA ARG A 82 1.95 -2.73 -13.67
C ARG A 82 2.33 -3.24 -15.06
N VAL A 83 2.21 -2.41 -16.10
CA VAL A 83 2.64 -2.77 -17.45
C VAL A 83 4.16 -2.93 -17.48
N PHE A 84 4.90 -1.93 -16.99
CA PHE A 84 6.36 -1.96 -16.91
C PHE A 84 6.88 -3.09 -16.01
N GLU A 85 6.22 -3.33 -14.86
CA GLU A 85 6.55 -4.44 -13.96
C GLU A 85 6.37 -5.80 -14.65
N ARG A 86 5.28 -5.96 -15.42
CA ARG A 86 5.01 -7.18 -16.16
C ARG A 86 6.06 -7.41 -17.24
N GLU A 87 6.35 -6.41 -18.07
CA GLU A 87 7.37 -6.49 -19.12
C GLU A 87 8.75 -6.81 -18.51
N ARG A 88 9.11 -6.17 -17.39
CA ARG A 88 10.37 -6.40 -16.70
C ARG A 88 10.45 -7.81 -16.09
N ASN A 89 9.34 -8.33 -15.56
CA ASN A 89 9.29 -9.69 -15.04
C ASN A 89 9.43 -10.70 -16.18
N GLU A 90 8.72 -10.53 -17.29
CA GLU A 90 8.83 -11.38 -18.49
C GLU A 90 10.27 -11.40 -19.03
N GLU A 91 10.95 -10.25 -19.16
CA GLU A 91 12.36 -10.16 -19.56
C GLU A 91 13.30 -10.86 -18.54
N SER A 92 13.02 -10.70 -17.25
CA SER A 92 13.85 -11.30 -16.20
C SER A 92 13.68 -12.82 -16.14
N ASP A 93 12.48 -13.31 -16.41
CA ASP A 93 12.17 -14.74 -16.48
C ASP A 93 12.83 -15.40 -17.71
N GLU A 94 12.88 -14.70 -18.85
CA GLU A 94 13.61 -15.15 -20.04
C GLU A 94 15.15 -15.15 -19.84
N GLY A 95 15.67 -14.23 -19.01
CA GLY A 95 17.10 -14.11 -18.70
C GLY A 95 17.59 -14.93 -17.50
N CYS A 96 16.71 -15.56 -16.72
CA CYS A 96 17.09 -16.27 -15.50
C CYS A 96 17.72 -17.64 -15.81
N GLN A 97 19.06 -17.69 -15.80
CA GLN A 97 19.84 -18.95 -15.96
C GLN A 97 19.76 -19.88 -14.74
N VAL A 98 19.16 -19.44 -13.63
CA VAL A 98 18.88 -20.29 -12.47
C VAL A 98 17.48 -20.84 -12.66
N GLY A 99 17.39 -21.96 -13.37
CA GLY A 99 16.14 -22.59 -13.75
C GLY A 99 15.23 -22.86 -12.55
N LEU A 100 14.33 -21.93 -12.26
CA LEU A 100 13.15 -22.19 -11.45
C LEU A 100 11.94 -21.75 -12.27
N ALA A 101 11.37 -22.73 -12.95
CA ALA A 101 10.03 -22.67 -13.50
C ALA A 101 9.06 -22.29 -12.37
N VAL A 102 8.69 -21.02 -12.29
CA VAL A 102 7.53 -20.59 -11.52
C VAL A 102 6.49 -20.08 -12.52
N LEU A 103 5.68 -21.05 -12.97
CA LEU A 103 4.35 -20.91 -13.56
C LEU A 103 4.27 -20.57 -15.06
N ARG A 104 4.40 -21.63 -15.87
CA ARG A 104 3.42 -21.91 -16.93
C ARG A 104 2.11 -22.40 -16.30
#